data_AF-A0A973I0B8-F1
#
_entry.id   AF-A0A973I0B8-F1
#
_cell.length_a   1.000
_cell.length_b   1.000
_cell.length_c   1.000
_cell.angle_alpha   90.00
_cell.angle_beta   90.00
_cell.angle_gamma   90.00
#
_symmetry.space_group_name_H-M   'P 1'
#
loop_
_entity.id
_entity.type
_entity.pdbx_description
1 polymer ?
#
loop_
_entity_poly.entity_id
_entity_poly.type
_entity_poly.pdbx_seq_one_letter_code
_entity_poly.pdbx_strand_id
1 'polypeptide(L)'
;MIVLQSTTETQTASIYPRFSDNTPKYVIIRKDGEGIVETLESVSVEEKEYYTDISFSCSIFSDDETYYIEVYSLGALAEFVERVEDDNGTIESIGCAYAEYLKENGLNLWYRDKIYITSQTDYTDKHKLSQLGYKEYSDLDDNTYIV
;
A
#
# COMPACT_ATOMS: atom_id res chain seq x y z
N MET A 1 -0.38 12.94 2.34
CA MET A 1 0.55 11.81 2.45
C MET A 1 0.15 10.99 3.65
N ILE A 2 -0.19 9.73 3.42
CA ILE A 2 -0.59 8.78 4.47
C ILE A 2 0.67 8.20 5.10
N VAL A 3 0.66 8.04 6.42
CA VAL A 3 1.76 7.44 7.18
C VAL A 3 1.24 6.17 7.86
N LEU A 4 1.92 5.05 7.63
CA LEU A 4 1.59 3.74 8.22
C LEU A 4 2.80 3.17 8.95
N GLN A 5 2.57 2.15 9.77
CA GLN A 5 3.60 1.45 10.52
C GLN A 5 4.30 0.39 9.67
N SER A 6 5.57 0.13 9.97
CA SER A 6 6.34 -0.98 9.39
C SER A 6 5.94 -2.32 10.02
N THR A 7 4.70 -2.75 9.81
CA THR A 7 4.15 -4.01 10.29
C THR A 7 3.45 -4.78 9.17
N THR A 8 3.40 -6.10 9.30
CA THR A 8 2.63 -6.99 8.43
C THR A 8 1.20 -7.20 8.93
N GLU A 9 0.84 -6.61 10.07
CA GLU A 9 -0.53 -6.61 10.57
C GLU A 9 -1.43 -5.67 9.74
N THR A 10 -2.74 -5.87 9.83
CA THR A 10 -3.72 -5.03 9.14
C THR A 10 -3.69 -3.59 9.67
N GLN A 11 -3.65 -2.64 8.75
CA GLN A 11 -3.68 -1.20 9.04
C GLN A 11 -4.77 -0.53 8.20
N THR A 12 -5.25 0.62 8.68
CA THR A 12 -6.30 1.40 7.99
C THR A 12 -5.73 2.70 7.44
N ALA A 13 -6.02 2.98 6.18
CA ALA A 13 -5.78 4.26 5.54
C ALA A 13 -7.12 4.94 5.23
N SER A 14 -7.26 6.21 5.61
CA SER A 14 -8.41 7.02 5.24
C SER A 14 -8.13 7.76 3.93
N ILE A 15 -8.99 7.55 2.92
CA ILE A 15 -8.81 8.07 1.57
C ILE A 15 -10.04 8.82 1.08
N TYR A 16 -9.85 9.65 0.06
CA TYR A 16 -10.95 10.24 -0.70
C TYR A 16 -10.94 9.64 -2.11
N PRO A 17 -11.85 8.70 -2.43
CA PRO A 17 -11.83 8.03 -3.71
C PRO A 17 -12.27 8.96 -4.84
N ARG A 18 -11.92 8.61 -6.08
CA ARG A 18 -12.25 9.39 -7.28
C ARG A 18 -13.74 9.32 -7.65
N PHE A 19 -14.40 8.24 -7.26
CA PHE A 19 -15.82 7.99 -7.46
C PHE A 19 -16.29 6.99 -6.40
N SER A 20 -17.60 6.94 -6.17
CA SER A 20 -18.21 5.98 -5.23
C SER A 20 -18.75 4.78 -5.99
N ASP A 21 -18.39 3.57 -5.53
CA ASP A 21 -19.02 2.33 -5.96
C ASP A 21 -18.86 1.22 -4.89
N ASN A 22 -19.82 0.30 -4.86
CA ASN A 22 -19.90 -0.79 -3.87
C ASN A 22 -19.22 -2.08 -4.33
N THR A 23 -18.36 -1.98 -5.35
CA THR A 23 -17.68 -3.11 -5.94
C THR A 23 -16.51 -3.55 -5.05
N PRO A 24 -16.06 -4.80 -5.11
CA PRO A 24 -14.83 -5.20 -4.43
C PRO A 24 -13.65 -4.32 -4.88
N LYS A 25 -12.66 -4.14 -4.01
CA LYS A 25 -11.45 -3.36 -4.32
C LYS A 25 -10.23 -4.26 -4.26
N TYR A 26 -9.23 -3.95 -5.07
CA TYR A 26 -7.91 -4.55 -4.99
C TYR A 26 -6.85 -3.45 -4.92
N VAL A 27 -5.72 -3.75 -4.27
CA VAL A 27 -4.64 -2.78 -4.03
C VAL A 27 -3.33 -3.29 -4.63
N ILE A 28 -2.62 -2.42 -5.34
CA ILE A 28 -1.23 -2.61 -5.73
C ILE A 28 -0.38 -1.68 -4.89
N ILE A 29 0.62 -2.25 -4.22
CA ILE A 29 1.63 -1.50 -3.47
C ILE A 29 2.96 -1.72 -4.16
N ARG A 30 3.67 -0.63 -4.47
CA ARG A 30 5.00 -0.69 -5.09
C ARG A 30 6.00 0.13 -4.31
N LYS A 31 7.13 -0.48 -3.94
CA LYS A 31 8.25 0.24 -3.31
C LYS A 31 8.86 1.23 -4.30
N ASP A 32 9.04 2.48 -3.88
CA ASP A 32 9.66 3.52 -4.72
C ASP A 32 11.11 3.11 -5.04
N GLY A 33 11.53 3.20 -6.30
CA GLY A 33 12.92 2.93 -6.73
C GLY A 33 13.37 1.47 -6.88
N GLU A 34 12.72 0.46 -6.25
CA GLU A 34 13.23 -0.93 -6.23
C GLU A 34 12.43 -1.93 -7.08
N GLY A 35 11.29 -1.53 -7.66
CA GLY A 35 10.48 -2.42 -8.51
C GLY A 35 9.80 -3.59 -7.77
N ILE A 36 9.90 -3.64 -6.45
CA ILE A 36 9.19 -4.60 -5.59
C ILE A 36 7.70 -4.21 -5.54
N VAL A 37 6.82 -5.18 -5.80
CA VAL A 37 5.37 -4.99 -5.89
C VAL A 37 4.65 -6.08 -5.11
N GLU A 38 3.60 -5.70 -4.39
CA GLU A 38 2.64 -6.60 -3.75
C GLU A 38 1.22 -6.27 -4.24
N THR A 39 0.44 -7.31 -4.53
CA THR A 39 -0.97 -7.18 -4.96
C THR A 39 -1.87 -7.82 -3.90
N LEU A 40 -2.86 -7.06 -3.44
CA LEU A 40 -3.79 -7.45 -2.38
C LEU A 40 -5.20 -7.60 -2.98
N GLU A 41 -5.71 -8.83 -2.96
CA GLU A 41 -6.92 -9.24 -3.69
C GLU A 41 -8.22 -8.99 -2.90
N SER A 42 -8.14 -8.69 -1.60
CA SER A 42 -9.32 -8.41 -0.77
C SER A 42 -8.97 -7.48 0.37
N VAL A 43 -9.37 -6.23 0.22
CA VAL A 43 -9.23 -5.18 1.22
C VAL A 43 -10.60 -4.81 1.76
N SER A 44 -10.69 -4.59 3.06
CA SER A 44 -11.96 -4.15 3.66
C SER A 44 -12.13 -2.66 3.43
N VAL A 45 -13.34 -2.26 3.02
CA VAL A 45 -13.68 -0.88 2.72
C VAL A 45 -14.86 -0.47 3.60
N GLU A 46 -14.74 0.66 4.28
CA GLU A 46 -15.81 1.25 5.09
C GLU A 46 -16.06 2.69 4.65
N GLU A 47 -17.25 2.95 4.09
CA GLU A 47 -17.65 4.31 3.71
C GLU A 47 -18.05 5.15 4.94
N LYS A 48 -17.48 6.34 5.05
CA LYS A 48 -17.87 7.36 6.02
C LYS A 48 -18.52 8.54 5.29
N GLU A 49 -19.03 9.51 6.05
CA GLU A 49 -19.71 10.69 5.49
C GLU A 49 -18.81 11.51 4.55
N TYR A 50 -17.51 11.60 4.83
CA TYR A 50 -16.57 12.47 4.10
C TYR A 50 -15.36 11.76 3.49
N TYR A 51 -15.10 10.52 3.88
CA TYR A 51 -13.94 9.75 3.45
C TYR A 51 -14.27 8.27 3.47
N THR A 52 -13.36 7.45 2.96
CA THR A 52 -13.49 6.00 2.97
C THR A 52 -12.28 5.41 3.65
N ASP A 53 -12.50 4.49 4.58
CA ASP A 53 -11.43 3.74 5.20
C ASP A 53 -11.15 2.48 4.37
N ILE A 54 -9.89 2.25 4.06
CA ILE A 54 -9.41 1.02 3.43
C ILE A 54 -8.46 0.33 4.40
N SER A 55 -8.73 -0.93 4.74
CA SER A 55 -7.87 -1.72 5.62
C SER A 55 -7.26 -2.92 4.90
N PHE A 56 -5.96 -3.09 5.10
CA PHE A 56 -5.14 -4.07 4.41
C PHE A 56 -3.87 -4.38 5.21
N SER A 57 -3.28 -5.54 4.98
CA SER A 57 -1.94 -5.91 5.43
C SER A 57 -0.99 -5.96 4.24
N CYS A 58 0.30 -5.67 4.47
CA CYS A 58 1.31 -5.62 3.42
C CYS A 58 2.60 -6.26 3.95
N SER A 59 3.16 -7.20 3.21
CA SER A 59 4.38 -7.92 3.57
C SER A 59 5.67 -7.21 3.15
N ILE A 60 5.61 -6.33 2.14
CA ILE A 60 6.78 -5.64 1.60
C ILE A 60 7.15 -4.34 2.33
N PHE A 61 6.42 -3.96 3.38
CA PHE A 61 6.71 -2.75 4.14
C PHE A 61 8.02 -2.85 4.91
N SER A 62 8.88 -1.86 4.66
CA SER A 62 10.14 -1.63 5.37
C SER A 62 10.15 -0.22 5.95
N ASP A 63 10.87 -0.06 7.06
CA ASP A 63 10.97 1.19 7.80
C ASP A 63 11.64 2.30 6.98
N ASP A 64 11.20 3.54 7.23
CA ASP A 64 11.67 4.78 6.61
C ASP A 64 11.65 4.83 5.08
N GLU A 65 10.63 4.21 4.49
CA GLU A 65 10.55 4.01 3.04
C GLU A 65 9.22 4.50 2.46
N THR A 66 9.24 4.87 1.18
CA THR A 66 8.06 5.39 0.45
C THR A 66 7.55 4.38 -0.55
N TYR A 67 6.23 4.28 -0.66
CA TYR A 67 5.55 3.36 -1.55
C TYR A 67 4.48 4.10 -2.36
N TYR A 68 4.23 3.64 -3.57
CA TYR A 68 3.03 4.00 -4.31
C TYR A 68 1.91 3.03 -3.96
N ILE A 69 0.73 3.58 -3.68
CA ILE A 69 -0.50 2.81 -3.56
C ILE A 69 -1.41 3.12 -4.74
N GLU A 70 -1.90 2.08 -5.39
CA GLU A 70 -2.93 2.14 -6.42
C GLU A 70 -4.08 1.22 -6.03
N VAL A 71 -5.28 1.77 -5.90
CA VAL A 71 -6.49 1.01 -5.57
C VAL A 71 -7.44 1.10 -6.74
N TYR A 72 -8.05 -0.01 -7.11
CA TYR A 72 -9.02 0.00 -8.19
C TYR A 72 -10.28 -0.76 -7.82
N SER A 73 -11.35 -0.40 -8.52
CA SER A 73 -12.66 -1.03 -8.41
C SER A 73 -12.77 -2.24 -9.34
N LEU A 74 -13.30 -3.33 -8.80
CA LEU A 74 -13.53 -4.62 -9.49
C LEU A 74 -14.89 -4.67 -10.22
N GLY A 75 -15.52 -3.51 -10.49
CA GLY A 75 -16.93 -3.45 -10.91
C GLY A 75 -17.34 -4.27 -12.13
N ALA A 76 -16.41 -4.55 -13.05
CA ALA A 76 -16.68 -5.32 -14.25
C ALA A 76 -15.92 -6.66 -14.30
N LEU A 77 -15.29 -7.07 -13.19
CA LEU A 77 -14.74 -8.43 -13.05
C LEU A 77 -15.85 -9.48 -13.00
N ALA A 78 -17.01 -9.15 -12.42
CA ALA A 78 -18.14 -10.08 -12.33
C ALA A 78 -18.58 -10.59 -13.72
N GLU A 79 -18.67 -9.70 -14.71
CA GLU A 79 -19.01 -10.07 -16.08
C GLU A 79 -17.93 -10.94 -16.74
N PHE A 80 -16.66 -10.71 -16.43
CA PHE A 80 -15.57 -11.55 -16.94
C PHE A 80 -15.58 -12.94 -16.32
N VAL A 81 -15.78 -13.04 -15.01
CA VAL A 81 -15.90 -14.31 -14.29
C VAL A 81 -17.07 -15.12 -14.88
N GLU A 82 -18.22 -14.48 -15.06
CA GLU A 82 -19.41 -15.10 -15.67
C GLU A 82 -19.12 -15.62 -17.09
N ARG A 83 -18.46 -14.84 -17.95
CA ARG A 83 -18.06 -15.31 -19.30
C ARG A 83 -17.12 -16.51 -19.25
N VAL A 84 -16.13 -16.51 -18.34
CA VAL A 84 -15.18 -17.61 -18.22
C VAL A 84 -15.87 -18.88 -17.75
N GLU A 85 -16.82 -18.76 -16.82
CA GLU A 85 -17.64 -19.88 -16.35
C GLU A 85 -18.58 -20.41 -17.45
N ASP A 86 -19.20 -19.52 -18.24
CA ASP A 86 -20.03 -19.88 -19.40
C ASP A 86 -19.25 -20.64 -20.49
N ASP A 87 -17.97 -20.30 -20.66
CA ASP A 87 -17.05 -20.98 -21.58
C ASP A 87 -16.40 -22.25 -20.97
N ASN A 88 -16.91 -22.75 -19.83
CA ASN A 88 -16.37 -23.90 -19.08
C ASN A 88 -14.92 -23.72 -18.60
N GLY A 89 -14.45 -22.48 -18.49
CA GLY A 89 -13.15 -22.14 -17.92
C GLY A 89 -13.12 -22.34 -16.40
N THR A 90 -11.92 -22.39 -15.84
CA THR A 90 -11.70 -22.44 -14.39
C THR A 90 -10.83 -21.27 -13.99
N ILE A 91 -11.28 -20.49 -13.01
CA ILE A 91 -10.51 -19.39 -12.44
C ILE A 91 -9.78 -19.92 -11.20
N GLU A 92 -8.46 -20.09 -11.33
CA GLU A 92 -7.61 -20.63 -10.26
C GLU A 92 -7.45 -19.63 -9.09
N SER A 93 -7.54 -18.33 -9.38
CA SER A 93 -7.64 -17.27 -8.37
C SER A 93 -8.31 -16.03 -8.95
N ILE A 94 -8.96 -15.25 -8.09
CA ILE A 94 -9.60 -14.00 -8.50
C ILE A 94 -8.57 -12.98 -9.01
N GLY A 95 -7.34 -13.01 -8.49
CA GLY A 95 -6.21 -12.22 -8.99
C GLY A 95 -5.80 -12.58 -10.43
N CYS A 96 -5.84 -13.86 -10.83
CA CYS A 96 -5.56 -14.26 -12.20
C CYS A 96 -6.64 -13.77 -13.18
N ALA A 97 -7.92 -13.95 -12.85
CA ALA A 97 -9.02 -13.44 -13.66
C ALA A 97 -8.96 -11.91 -13.80
N TYR A 98 -8.58 -11.24 -12.72
CA TYR A 98 -8.53 -9.79 -12.71
C TYR A 98 -7.34 -9.22 -13.48
N ALA A 99 -6.15 -9.82 -13.37
CA ALA A 99 -4.99 -9.44 -14.16
C ALA A 99 -5.26 -9.55 -15.67
N GLU A 100 -6.05 -10.53 -16.10
CA GLU A 100 -6.45 -10.68 -17.50
C GLU A 100 -7.52 -9.66 -17.90
N TYR A 101 -8.56 -9.49 -17.08
CA TYR A 101 -9.62 -8.49 -17.30
C TYR A 101 -9.06 -7.06 -17.48
N LEU A 102 -8.07 -6.69 -16.67
CA LEU A 102 -7.43 -5.37 -16.69
C LEU A 102 -6.64 -5.08 -17.96
N LYS A 103 -6.01 -6.10 -18.56
CA LYS A 103 -5.28 -5.95 -19.83
C LYS A 103 -6.22 -5.56 -20.97
N GLU A 104 -7.45 -6.05 -20.92
CA GLU A 104 -8.43 -5.89 -22.00
C GLU A 104 -9.30 -4.63 -21.85
N ASN A 105 -9.69 -4.28 -20.62
CA ASN A 105 -10.72 -3.26 -20.38
C ASN A 105 -10.20 -1.95 -19.76
N GLY A 106 -8.91 -1.91 -19.44
CA GLY A 106 -8.31 -0.77 -18.75
C GLY A 106 -8.63 -0.75 -17.26
N LEU A 107 -7.82 0.00 -16.53
CA LEU A 107 -7.85 0.03 -15.08
C LEU A 107 -8.91 1.01 -14.54
N ASN A 108 -9.93 0.53 -13.80
CA ASN A 108 -10.90 1.38 -13.08
C ASN A 108 -10.30 1.96 -11.79
N LEU A 109 -9.33 2.86 -11.97
CA LEU A 109 -8.53 3.40 -10.88
C LEU A 109 -9.37 4.24 -9.92
N TRP A 110 -9.51 3.73 -8.71
CA TRP A 110 -10.35 4.27 -7.64
C TRP A 110 -9.60 5.27 -6.77
N TYR A 111 -8.34 4.98 -6.43
CA TYR A 111 -7.48 5.86 -5.64
C TYR A 111 -6.00 5.65 -5.99
N ARG A 112 -5.20 6.71 -5.88
CA ARG A 112 -3.73 6.64 -6.07
C ARG A 112 -3.05 7.73 -5.25
N ASP A 113 -2.03 7.37 -4.48
CA ASP A 113 -1.15 8.32 -3.80
C ASP A 113 0.19 7.66 -3.41
N LYS A 114 1.03 8.39 -2.68
CA LYS A 114 2.19 7.89 -1.95
C LYS A 114 1.85 7.66 -0.48
N ILE A 115 2.40 6.58 0.06
CA ILE A 115 2.38 6.27 1.49
C ILE A 115 3.81 6.22 2.02
N TYR A 116 4.01 6.70 3.25
CA TYR A 116 5.28 6.61 3.97
C TYR A 116 5.16 5.59 5.10
N ILE A 117 6.13 4.71 5.22
CA ILE A 117 6.16 3.67 6.23
C ILE A 117 7.21 4.03 7.28
N THR A 118 6.82 4.04 8.55
CA THR A 118 7.76 4.24 9.65
C THR A 118 7.36 3.50 10.92
N SER A 119 8.33 2.95 11.64
CA SER A 119 8.19 2.39 12.99
C SER A 119 8.11 3.49 14.07
N GLN A 120 8.27 4.75 13.67
CA GLN A 120 8.12 5.89 14.57
C GLN A 120 6.68 5.99 15.08
N THR A 121 6.54 5.94 16.40
CA THR A 121 5.26 6.08 17.11
C THR A 121 5.07 7.48 17.71
N ASP A 122 6.15 8.23 17.88
CA ASP A 122 6.15 9.59 18.41
C ASP A 122 6.63 10.58 17.34
N TYR A 123 5.70 11.39 16.82
CA TYR A 123 5.95 12.39 15.78
C TYR A 123 6.22 13.79 16.34
N THR A 124 6.34 13.95 17.66
CA THR A 124 6.68 15.24 18.26
C THR A 124 8.15 15.60 18.00
N ASP A 125 9.02 14.57 17.94
CA ASP A 125 10.39 14.69 17.47
C ASP A 125 10.47 14.58 15.94
N LYS A 126 10.62 15.72 15.28
CA LYS A 126 10.67 15.82 13.81
C LYS A 126 11.92 15.19 13.17
N HIS A 127 12.95 14.90 13.97
CA HIS A 127 14.24 14.40 13.50
C HIS A 127 14.77 13.37 14.51
N LYS A 128 14.73 12.08 14.16
CA LYS A 128 15.59 11.09 14.82
C LYS A 128 16.88 10.99 14.02
N LEU A 129 17.98 11.46 14.59
CA LEU A 129 19.31 11.23 14.02
C LEU A 129 19.59 9.72 14.09
N SER A 130 20.13 9.13 13.04
CA SER A 130 20.54 7.72 13.02
C SER A 130 21.67 7.49 14.03
N GLN A 131 21.33 7.16 15.28
CA GLN A 131 22.31 7.05 16.38
C GLN A 131 23.28 5.88 16.20
N LEU A 132 22.96 4.88 15.35
CA LEU A 132 23.80 3.71 15.12
C LEU A 132 25.12 4.04 14.39
N GLY A 133 25.23 5.22 13.78
CA GLY A 133 26.44 5.67 13.07
C GLY A 133 27.32 6.67 13.83
N TYR A 134 26.83 7.28 14.91
CA TYR A 134 27.53 8.38 15.58
C TYR A 134 28.18 7.92 16.88
N LYS A 135 29.50 8.10 16.99
CA LYS A 135 30.16 8.11 18.30
C LYS A 135 30.05 9.50 18.91
N GLU A 136 29.47 9.58 20.11
CA GLU A 136 29.40 10.80 20.89
C GLU A 136 30.82 11.31 21.21
N TYR A 137 31.04 12.60 21.03
CA TYR A 137 32.31 13.25 21.35
C TYR A 137 32.59 13.16 22.85
N SER A 138 33.82 12.84 23.23
CA SER A 138 34.28 12.77 24.61
C SER A 138 35.44 13.74 24.82
N ASP A 139 35.34 14.59 25.84
CA ASP A 139 36.42 15.52 26.24
C ASP A 139 37.69 14.81 26.74
N LEU A 140 37.66 13.48 26.86
CA LEU A 140 38.79 12.63 27.25
C LEU A 140 39.45 11.91 26.07
N ASP A 141 38.88 12.00 24.87
CA ASP A 141 39.34 11.28 23.68
C ASP A 141 39.95 12.29 22.68
N ASP A 142 41.21 12.08 22.29
CA ASP A 142 42.04 13.03 21.52
C ASP A 142 41.58 13.19 20.04
N ASN A 143 40.46 12.56 19.67
CA ASN A 143 39.94 12.51 18.31
C ASN A 143 38.93 13.64 18.06
N THR A 144 39.41 14.75 17.53
CA THR A 144 38.66 16.00 17.23
C THR A 144 37.71 15.89 16.02
N TYR A 145 37.33 14.69 15.57
CA TYR A 145 36.43 14.54 14.43
C TYR A 145 35.31 13.55 14.72
N ILE A 146 34.09 14.01 14.49
CA ILE A 146 32.90 13.18 14.35
C ILE A 146 33.09 12.42 13.03
N VAL A 147 33.21 11.09 13.09
CA VAL A 147 33.08 10.21 11.91
C VAL A 147 31.65 9.69 11.87
#